data_AF-A0A971CUW7-F1
#
_entry.id   AF-A0A971CUW7-F1
#
_cell.length_a   1.000
_cell.length_b   1.000
_cell.length_c   1.000
_cell.angle_alpha   90.00
_cell.angle_beta   90.00
_cell.angle_gamma   90.00
#
_symmetry.space_group_name_H-M   'P 1'
#
loop_
_entity.id
_entity.type
_entity.pdbx_description
1 polymer ?
#
loop_
_entity_poly.entity_id
_entity_poly.type
_entity_poly.pdbx_seq_one_letter_code
_entity_poly.pdbx_strand_id
1 'polypeptide(L)'
;MKPIEVKDKTHIKQLLYAEHVFAIQGDQFRGFGGFQLWWYDRHRGWCDCCDSHWSDPRKHVMHHSLDEAAKILWHHRKSLYVRIKRVDEDPCIQALEHLEDARR
;
A
#
# COMPACT_ATOMS: atom_id res chain seq x y z
N MET A 1 11.49 -1.34 5.47
CA MET A 1 10.74 -2.42 4.78
C MET A 1 11.36 -3.76 5.13
N LYS A 2 10.58 -4.85 5.14
CA LYS A 2 11.06 -6.22 5.26
C LYS A 2 10.40 -7.09 4.17
N PRO A 3 11.15 -7.95 3.48
CA PRO A 3 10.53 -8.88 2.53
C PRO A 3 9.55 -9.78 3.28
N ILE A 4 8.44 -10.13 2.63
CA ILE A 4 7.41 -10.98 3.23
C ILE A 4 7.03 -12.10 2.27
N GLU A 5 6.96 -13.32 2.80
CA GLU A 5 6.37 -14.44 2.09
C GLU A 5 4.89 -14.56 2.44
N VAL A 6 4.05 -14.55 1.42
CA VAL A 6 2.61 -14.73 1.54
C VAL A 6 2.21 -16.06 0.91
N LYS A 7 1.32 -16.80 1.59
CA LYS A 7 0.92 -18.15 1.19
C LYS A 7 -0.09 -18.15 0.05
N ASP A 8 -1.05 -17.23 0.11
CA ASP A 8 -2.12 -17.06 -0.86
C ASP A 8 -2.74 -15.64 -0.75
N LYS A 9 -3.77 -15.38 -1.55
CA LYS A 9 -4.53 -14.13 -1.53
C LYS A 9 -5.28 -13.92 -0.21
N THR A 10 -5.73 -14.98 0.45
CA THR A 10 -6.46 -14.88 1.73
C THR A 10 -5.54 -14.38 2.84
N HIS A 11 -4.30 -14.87 2.89
CA HIS A 11 -3.28 -14.38 3.81
C HIS A 11 -2.98 -12.89 3.60
N ILE A 12 -2.92 -12.44 2.34
CA ILE A 12 -2.76 -11.01 2.03
C ILE A 12 -3.93 -10.19 2.60
N LYS A 13 -5.18 -10.63 2.37
CA LYS A 13 -6.37 -9.94 2.90
C LYS A 13 -6.34 -9.86 4.42
N GLN A 14 -5.99 -10.95 5.10
CA GLN A 14 -5.88 -10.99 6.57
C GLN A 14 -4.85 -9.99 7.09
N LEU A 15 -3.68 -9.89 6.43
CA LEU A 15 -2.64 -8.96 6.81
C LEU A 15 -3.04 -7.49 6.56
N LEU A 16 -3.67 -7.21 5.41
CA LEU A 16 -4.25 -5.89 5.11
C LEU A 16 -5.29 -5.49 6.17
N TYR A 17 -6.22 -6.40 6.48
CA TYR A 17 -7.20 -6.18 7.55
C TYR A 17 -6.52 -5.92 8.90
N ALA A 18 -5.40 -6.57 9.19
CA ALA A 18 -4.60 -6.36 10.39
C ALA A 18 -3.69 -5.11 10.33
N GLU A 19 -4.05 -4.11 9.51
CA GLU A 19 -3.37 -2.81 9.42
C GLU A 19 -1.89 -2.89 9.00
N HIS A 20 -1.49 -3.96 8.30
CA HIS A 20 -0.16 -4.02 7.73
C HIS A 20 -0.09 -3.20 6.43
N VAL A 21 0.96 -2.39 6.32
CA VAL A 21 1.28 -1.68 5.07
C VAL A 21 2.16 -2.56 4.21
N PHE A 22 1.67 -2.91 3.03
CA PHE A 22 2.42 -3.61 2.01
C PHE A 22 3.18 -2.64 1.12
N ALA A 23 4.22 -3.16 0.49
CA ALA A 23 4.98 -2.44 -0.50
C ALA A 23 5.43 -3.35 -1.63
N ILE A 24 5.27 -2.89 -2.86
CA ILE A 24 5.81 -3.54 -4.05
C ILE A 24 7.07 -2.79 -4.44
N GLN A 25 8.20 -3.50 -4.49
CA GLN A 25 9.45 -2.92 -4.96
C GLN A 25 9.46 -2.80 -6.48
N GLY A 26 9.89 -1.63 -6.99
CA GLY A 26 10.05 -1.37 -8.41
C GLY A 26 10.80 -0.08 -8.69
N ASP A 27 11.67 -0.09 -9.71
CA ASP A 27 12.54 1.04 -10.07
C ASP A 27 11.76 2.28 -10.50
N GLN A 28 10.51 2.10 -10.96
CA GLN A 28 9.61 3.16 -11.36
C GLN A 28 9.07 4.00 -10.17
N PHE A 29 9.14 3.51 -8.93
CA PHE A 29 8.47 4.08 -7.76
C PHE A 29 9.38 4.95 -6.87
N ARG A 30 10.06 5.97 -7.43
CA ARG A 30 11.13 6.70 -6.70
C ARG A 30 10.68 7.53 -5.51
N GLY A 31 9.47 8.07 -5.48
CA GLY A 31 9.01 8.96 -4.39
C GLY A 31 8.71 8.26 -3.05
N PHE A 32 8.86 6.93 -2.97
CA PHE A 32 8.94 6.18 -1.71
C PHE A 32 10.16 5.24 -1.64
N GLY A 33 11.29 5.66 -2.24
CA GLY A 33 12.53 4.87 -2.18
C GLY A 33 12.48 3.59 -3.03
N GLY A 34 11.72 3.60 -4.13
CA GLY A 34 11.57 2.45 -5.02
C GLY A 34 10.40 1.54 -4.66
N PHE A 35 9.37 2.06 -3.99
CA PHE A 35 8.22 1.28 -3.54
C PHE A 35 6.87 1.93 -3.89
N GLN A 36 5.92 1.11 -4.31
CA GLN A 36 4.50 1.45 -4.29
C GLN A 36 3.90 0.90 -3.00
N LEU A 37 3.17 1.73 -2.26
CA LEU A 37 2.62 1.38 -0.94
C LEU A 37 1.16 0.98 -1.04
N TRP A 38 0.74 0.05 -0.19
CA TRP A 38 -0.62 -0.49 -0.16
C TRP A 38 -1.08 -0.65 1.28
N TRP A 39 -2.29 -0.17 1.61
CA TRP A 39 -2.89 -0.36 2.93
C TRP A 39 -4.41 -0.45 2.84
N TYR A 40 -5.04 -0.95 3.89
CA TYR A 40 -6.50 -1.01 3.99
C TYR A 40 -7.00 0.12 4.86
N ASP A 41 -7.84 0.98 4.30
CA ASP A 41 -8.58 1.99 5.05
C ASP A 41 -9.85 1.34 5.60
N ARG A 42 -9.86 1.10 6.91
CA ARG A 42 -11.01 0.50 7.61
C ARG A 42 -12.22 1.43 7.67
N HIS A 43 -12.02 2.74 7.64
CA HIS A 43 -13.11 3.72 7.71
C HIS A 43 -13.87 3.77 6.38
N ARG A 44 -13.15 3.72 5.26
CA ARG A 44 -13.72 3.78 3.91
C ARG A 44 -14.03 2.40 3.32
N GLY A 45 -13.44 1.34 3.87
CA GLY A 45 -13.72 -0.05 3.51
C GLY A 45 -13.00 -0.52 2.24
N TRP A 46 -11.97 0.19 1.78
CA TRP A 46 -11.21 -0.12 0.57
C TRP A 46 -9.70 -0.15 0.82
N CYS A 47 -8.94 -0.60 -0.18
CA CYS A 47 -7.49 -0.57 -0.16
C CYS A 47 -6.96 0.61 -0.96
N ASP A 48 -6.12 1.42 -0.32
CA ASP A 48 -5.40 2.49 -0.99
C ASP A 48 -4.05 1.99 -1.48
N CYS A 49 -3.71 2.44 -2.68
CA CYS A 49 -2.43 2.23 -3.32
C CYS A 49 -1.80 3.60 -3.59
N CYS A 50 -0.60 3.84 -3.09
CA CYS A 50 0.12 5.07 -3.36
C CYS A 50 1.42 4.82 -4.12
N ASP A 51 1.57 5.50 -5.25
CA ASP A 51 2.81 5.55 -5.99
C ASP A 51 3.22 6.98 -6.38
N SER A 52 4.39 7.05 -6.99
CA SER A 52 4.99 8.28 -7.51
C SER A 52 5.94 7.85 -8.62
N HIS A 53 5.70 8.31 -9.84
CA HIS A 53 6.39 7.84 -11.03
C HIS A 53 7.58 8.74 -11.38
N TRP A 54 8.50 8.21 -12.18
CA TRP A 54 9.64 8.96 -12.75
C TRP A 54 9.24 10.21 -13.56
N SER A 55 8.12 10.16 -14.27
CA SER A 55 7.63 11.24 -15.12
C SER A 55 6.70 12.23 -14.39
N ASP A 56 6.18 11.85 -13.23
CA ASP A 56 5.34 12.71 -12.39
C ASP A 56 5.67 12.45 -10.91
N PRO A 57 6.41 13.36 -10.27
CA PRO A 57 6.80 13.22 -8.86
C PRO A 57 5.63 13.43 -7.90
N ARG A 58 4.43 13.79 -8.40
CA ARG A 58 3.24 13.87 -7.56
C ARG A 58 2.89 12.48 -7.05
N LYS A 59 2.45 12.43 -5.80
CA LYS A 59 1.90 11.23 -5.20
C LYS A 59 0.51 11.01 -5.77
N HIS A 60 0.27 9.83 -6.30
CA HIS A 60 -1.03 9.38 -6.77
C HIS A 60 -1.55 8.34 -5.80
N VAL A 61 -2.76 8.53 -5.32
CA VAL A 61 -3.48 7.54 -4.49
C VAL A 61 -4.60 6.98 -5.35
N MET A 62 -4.65 5.66 -5.44
CA MET A 62 -5.67 4.90 -6.16
C MET A 62 -6.42 4.02 -5.17
N HIS A 63 -7.72 3.88 -5.36
CA HIS A 63 -8.58 3.07 -4.50
C HIS A 63 -8.94 1.76 -5.20
N HIS A 64 -8.79 0.66 -4.48
CA HIS A 64 -9.09 -0.68 -4.95
C HIS A 64 -10.00 -1.40 -3.96
N SER A 65 -10.84 -2.29 -4.47
CA SER A 65 -11.47 -3.27 -3.58
C SER A 65 -10.39 -4.13 -2.91
N LEU A 66 -10.70 -4.66 -1.72
CA LEU A 66 -9.77 -5.57 -1.02
C LEU A 66 -9.41 -6.79 -1.89
N ASP A 67 -10.37 -7.29 -2.67
CA ASP A 67 -10.17 -8.43 -3.57
C ASP A 67 -9.21 -8.11 -4.71
N GLU A 68 -9.35 -6.92 -5.29
CA GLU A 68 -8.47 -6.44 -6.35
C GLU A 68 -7.06 -6.18 -5.81
N ALA A 69 -6.93 -5.53 -4.66
CA ALA A 69 -5.65 -5.31 -4.00
C ALA A 69 -4.96 -6.65 -3.71
N ALA A 70 -5.66 -7.63 -3.12
CA ALA A 70 -5.10 -8.95 -2.86
C ALA A 70 -4.66 -9.68 -4.15
N LYS A 71 -5.40 -9.50 -5.26
CA LYS A 71 -5.03 -10.05 -6.56
C LYS A 71 -3.73 -9.43 -7.09
N ILE A 72 -3.60 -8.10 -7.01
CA ILE A 72 -2.41 -7.36 -7.45
C ILE A 72 -1.21 -7.72 -6.59
N LEU A 73 -1.33 -7.62 -5.27
CA LEU A 73 -0.26 -7.96 -4.32
C LEU A 73 0.22 -9.41 -4.48
N TRP A 74 -0.70 -10.35 -4.74
CA TRP A 74 -0.35 -11.74 -5.03
C TRP A 74 0.44 -11.91 -6.33
N HIS A 75 0.08 -11.14 -7.37
CA HIS A 75 0.82 -11.13 -8.62
C HIS A 75 2.28 -10.70 -8.37
N HIS A 76 2.49 -9.71 -7.51
CA HIS A 76 3.79 -9.18 -7.11
C HIS A 76 4.45 -9.86 -5.90
N ARG A 77 3.97 -11.04 -5.46
CA ARG A 77 4.45 -11.72 -4.25
C ARG A 77 5.97 -11.94 -4.14
N LYS A 78 6.70 -11.99 -5.27
CA LYS A 78 8.17 -12.14 -5.28
C LYS A 78 8.93 -10.85 -4.99
N SER A 79 8.29 -9.70 -5.13
CA SER A 79 8.83 -8.37 -4.86
C SER A 79 8.01 -7.65 -3.79
N LEU A 80 7.37 -8.44 -2.90
CA LEU A 80 6.47 -7.95 -1.88
C LEU A 80 7.20 -7.78 -0.56
N TYR A 81 6.96 -6.62 0.03
CA TYR A 81 7.52 -6.20 1.31
C TYR A 81 6.40 -5.77 2.23
N VAL A 82 6.69 -5.80 3.52
CA VAL A 82 5.86 -5.22 4.56
C VAL A 82 6.63 -4.10 5.26
N ARG A 83 5.92 -3.04 5.62
CA ARG A 83 6.47 -2.00 6.49
C ARG A 83 6.50 -2.53 7.92
N ILE A 84 7.46 -2.05 8.71
CA ILE A 84 7.61 -2.49 10.11
C ILE A 84 6.48 -1.90 10.96
N LYS A 85 6.03 -0.70 10.63
CA LYS A 85 4.94 0.02 11.30
C LYS A 85 3.60 -0.35 10.66
N ARG A 86 2.56 -0.41 11.50
CA ARG A 86 1.16 -0.51 11.05
C ARG A 86 0.64 0.84 10.55
N VAL A 87 -0.51 0.83 9.89
CA VAL A 87 -1.17 2.04 9.35
C VAL A 87 -1.38 3.11 10.43
N ASP A 88 -1.95 2.71 11.57
CA ASP A 88 -2.23 3.56 12.73
C ASP A 88 -0.98 4.09 13.45
N GLU A 89 0.17 3.47 13.21
CA GLU A 89 1.46 3.84 13.76
C GLU A 89 2.36 4.60 12.78
N ASP A 90 1.89 4.83 11.54
CA ASP A 90 2.69 5.43 10.48
C ASP A 90 2.22 6.85 10.11
N PRO A 91 2.90 7.90 10.63
CA PRO A 91 2.53 9.29 10.35
C PRO A 91 2.57 9.66 8.87
N CYS A 92 3.34 8.94 8.05
CA CYS A 92 3.40 9.22 6.61
C CYS A 92 2.14 8.70 5.91
N ILE A 93 1.60 7.55 6.33
CA ILE A 93 0.33 7.04 5.82
C ILE A 93 -0.83 7.88 6.35
N GLN A 94 -0.85 8.19 7.64
CA GLN A 94 -1.87 9.09 8.21
C GLN A 94 -1.92 10.46 7.52
N ALA A 95 -0.75 11.04 7.22
CA ALA A 95 -0.69 12.28 6.46
C ALA A 95 -1.26 12.14 5.03
N LEU A 96 -1.16 10.97 4.40
CA LEU A 96 -1.75 10.71 3.08
C LEU A 96 -3.27 10.56 3.16
N GLU A 97 -3.78 9.90 4.20
CA GLU A 97 -5.23 9.80 4.46
C GLU A 97 -5.83 11.20 4.67
N HIS A 98 -5.16 12.07 5.44
CA HIS A 98 -5.61 13.45 5.68
C HIS A 98 -5.45 14.40 4.48
N LEU A 99 -4.52 14.13 3.56
CA LEU A 99 -4.31 14.96 2.36
C LEU A 99 -5.49 14.89 1.38
N GLU A 100 -6.27 13.81 1.39
CA GLU A 100 -7.48 13.69 0.57
C GLU A 100 -8.69 14.35 1.23
N ASP A 101 -8.80 14.28 2.57
CA ASP A 101 -9.89 14.94 3.29
C ASP A 101 -9.84 16.47 3.12
N ALA A 102 -8.65 17.06 2.98
CA ALA A 102 -8.46 18.49 2.75
C ALA A 102 -8.77 18.96 1.30
N ARG A 103 -9.05 18.04 0.37
CA ARG A 103 -9.40 18.34 -1.03
C ARG A 103 -10.90 18.24 -1.34
N ARG A 104 -11.73 17.91 -0.35
CA ARG A 104 -13.20 17.99 -0.43
C ARG A 104 -13.72 19.29 0.17
#